data_AF-A0A7J4UGP1-F1
#
_entry.id   AF-A0A7J4UGP1-F1
#
_cell.length_a   1.000
_cell.length_b   1.000
_cell.length_c   1.000
_cell.angle_alpha   90.00
_cell.angle_beta   90.00
_cell.angle_gamma   90.00
#
_symmetry.space_group_name_H-M   'P 1'
#
loop_
_entity.id
_entity.type
_entity.pdbx_description
1 polymer ?
#
loop_
_entity_poly.entity_id
_entity_poly.type
_entity_poly.pdbx_seq_one_letter_code
_entity_poly.pdbx_strand_id
1 'polypeptide(L)'
;MTDNSFELFISDVPLHKKFYCHDGSTFKNLEELEQAFKKMSPETFSYHANSEKNDFANWIYDVIGDITLSDSLRDVLDSKAAAKKLRARITFIQKKIKNSSRKV
;
A
#
# COMPACT_ATOMS: atom_id res chain seq x y z
N MET A 1 -9.88 20.45 12.47
CA MET A 1 -9.01 20.17 11.32
C MET A 1 -9.01 18.68 11.10
N THR A 2 -9.62 18.22 10.02
CA THR A 2 -9.42 16.84 9.57
C THR A 2 -7.95 16.70 9.23
N ASP A 3 -7.32 15.64 9.74
CA ASP A 3 -5.97 15.28 9.36
C ASP A 3 -5.99 14.93 7.86
N ASN A 4 -5.56 15.89 7.03
CA ASN A 4 -5.56 15.83 5.57
C ASN A 4 -4.66 14.69 5.01
N SER A 5 -3.90 14.03 5.88
CA SER A 5 -3.01 12.92 5.53
C SER A 5 -3.75 11.67 5.03
N PHE A 6 -4.96 11.39 5.54
CA PHE A 6 -5.67 10.17 5.18
C PHE A 6 -6.15 10.12 3.74
N GLU A 7 -6.56 11.27 3.17
CA GLU A 7 -6.97 11.33 1.76
C GLU A 7 -5.76 11.14 0.83
N LEU A 8 -4.59 11.64 1.23
CA LEU A 8 -3.35 11.45 0.48
C LEU A 8 -2.94 9.98 0.41
N PHE A 9 -3.16 9.19 1.48
CA PHE A 9 -2.77 7.77 1.51
C PHE A 9 -3.49 6.88 0.50
N ILE A 10 -4.70 7.25 0.07
CA ILE A 10 -5.50 6.48 -0.88
C ILE A 10 -5.58 7.14 -2.27
N SER A 11 -4.88 8.26 -2.45
CA SER A 11 -4.82 8.99 -3.72
C SER A 11 -3.76 8.37 -4.66
N ASP A 12 -3.86 8.72 -5.94
CA ASP A 12 -2.82 8.40 -6.92
C ASP A 12 -1.54 9.20 -6.62
N VAL A 13 -0.39 8.53 -6.69
CA VAL A 13 0.92 9.17 -6.63
C VAL A 13 1.31 9.75 -7.99
N PRO A 14 2.20 10.76 -8.05
CA PRO A 14 2.75 11.26 -9.31
C PRO A 14 3.38 10.15 -10.16
N LEU A 15 3.35 10.29 -11.49
CA LEU A 15 3.84 9.28 -12.44
C LEU A 15 5.25 8.76 -12.12
N HIS A 16 6.17 9.65 -11.77
CA HIS A 16 7.58 9.33 -11.45
C HIS A 16 7.78 8.68 -10.07
N LYS A 17 6.71 8.54 -9.27
CA LYS A 17 6.72 7.91 -7.95
C LYS A 17 5.92 6.61 -7.89
N LYS A 18 5.40 6.11 -9.03
CA LYS A 18 4.74 4.81 -9.07
C LYS A 18 5.68 3.71 -8.58
N PHE A 19 5.11 2.65 -8.02
CA PHE A 19 5.87 1.44 -7.81
C PHE A 19 6.10 0.76 -9.16
N TYR A 20 7.34 0.40 -9.47
CA TYR A 20 7.71 -0.34 -10.68
C TYR A 20 8.04 -1.79 -10.28
N CYS A 21 7.17 -2.70 -10.69
CA CYS A 21 7.26 -4.10 -10.33
C CYS A 21 8.18 -4.86 -11.28
N HIS A 22 8.82 -5.91 -10.77
CA HIS A 22 9.75 -6.77 -11.52
C HIS A 22 9.11 -7.41 -12.76
N ASP A 23 7.80 -7.68 -12.72
CA ASP A 23 7.04 -8.25 -13.84
C ASP A 23 6.63 -7.22 -14.91
N GLY A 24 7.09 -5.97 -14.79
CA GLY A 24 6.78 -4.87 -15.71
C GLY A 24 5.49 -4.13 -15.39
N SER A 25 4.71 -4.56 -14.40
CA SER A 25 3.54 -3.83 -13.93
C SER A 25 3.93 -2.58 -13.13
N THR A 26 3.02 -1.60 -13.05
CA THR A 26 3.22 -0.40 -12.23
C THR A 26 1.99 -0.11 -11.40
N PHE A 27 2.18 0.38 -10.17
CA PHE A 27 1.09 0.70 -9.25
C PHE A 27 1.18 2.14 -8.78
N LYS A 28 0.07 2.87 -8.87
CA LYS A 28 0.02 4.29 -8.50
C LYS A 28 -0.63 4.57 -7.16
N ASN A 29 -1.25 3.58 -6.52
CA ASN A 29 -1.92 3.74 -5.23
C ASN A 29 -2.01 2.39 -4.50
N LEU A 30 -2.52 2.42 -3.26
CA LEU A 30 -2.69 1.23 -2.43
C LEU A 30 -3.75 0.25 -2.95
N GLU A 31 -4.78 0.72 -3.65
CA GLU A 31 -5.83 -0.17 -4.18
C GLU A 31 -5.31 -1.03 -5.33
N GLU A 32 -4.56 -0.45 -6.27
CA GLU A 32 -3.93 -1.19 -7.36
C GLU A 32 -2.93 -2.21 -6.83
N LEU A 33 -2.10 -1.82 -5.85
CA LEU A 33 -1.15 -2.73 -5.21
C LEU A 33 -1.85 -3.89 -4.49
N GLU A 34 -2.96 -3.62 -3.80
CA GLU A 34 -3.75 -4.66 -3.13
C GLU A 34 -4.34 -5.67 -4.11
N GLN A 35 -4.83 -5.21 -5.26
CA GLN A 35 -5.35 -6.11 -6.30
C GLN A 35 -4.23 -6.90 -6.98
N ALA A 36 -3.06 -6.27 -7.18
CA ALA A 36 -1.89 -6.93 -7.72
C ALA A 36 -1.43 -8.07 -6.81
N PHE A 37 -1.32 -7.85 -5.49
CA PHE A 37 -0.91 -8.88 -4.53
C PHE A 37 -1.78 -10.14 -4.54
N LYS A 38 -3.08 -10.04 -4.88
CA LYS A 38 -3.96 -11.22 -4.99
C LYS A 38 -3.60 -12.15 -6.15
N LYS A 39 -2.95 -11.61 -7.18
CA LYS A 39 -2.68 -12.29 -8.45
C LYS A 39 -1.18 -12.42 -8.74
N MET A 40 -0.33 -11.69 -8.01
CA MET A 40 1.11 -11.67 -8.16
C MET A 40 1.70 -13.06 -7.91
N SER A 41 2.62 -13.48 -8.77
CA SER A 41 3.31 -14.75 -8.61
C SER A 41 4.18 -14.74 -7.35
N PRO A 42 4.44 -15.91 -6.74
CA PRO A 42 5.36 -15.99 -5.60
C PRO A 42 6.77 -15.46 -5.92
N GLU A 43 7.25 -15.68 -7.14
CA GLU A 43 8.56 -15.23 -7.62
C GLU A 43 8.64 -13.70 -7.72
N THR A 44 7.64 -13.06 -8.34
CA THR A 44 7.60 -11.59 -8.44
C THR A 44 7.49 -10.97 -7.04
N PHE A 45 6.70 -11.57 -6.14
CA PHE A 45 6.59 -11.07 -4.79
C PHE A 45 7.91 -11.21 -4.02
N SER A 46 8.55 -12.39 -4.06
CA SER A 46 9.81 -12.65 -3.33
C SER A 46 10.99 -11.83 -3.85
N TYR A 47 10.96 -11.41 -5.11
CA TYR A 47 11.93 -10.45 -5.66
C TYR A 47 11.93 -9.12 -4.89
N HIS A 48 10.76 -8.68 -4.43
CA HIS A 48 10.57 -7.40 -3.74
C HIS A 48 10.49 -7.52 -2.21
N ALA A 49 9.95 -8.63 -1.70
CA ALA A 49 9.74 -8.88 -0.28
C ALA A 49 10.26 -10.26 0.11
N ASN A 50 11.38 -10.28 0.84
CA ASN A 50 12.06 -11.48 1.31
C ASN A 50 12.69 -11.21 2.68
N SER A 51 13.50 -12.14 3.18
CA SER A 51 14.14 -12.03 4.51
C SER A 51 15.08 -10.84 4.68
N GLU A 52 15.55 -10.22 3.58
CA GLU A 52 16.52 -9.13 3.62
C GLU A 52 15.87 -7.76 3.35
N LYS A 53 14.80 -7.71 2.55
CA LYS A 53 14.18 -6.46 2.12
C LYS A 53 12.68 -6.58 1.94
N ASN A 54 12.03 -5.41 1.96
CA ASN A 54 10.63 -5.26 1.56
C ASN A 54 10.43 -3.93 0.82
N ASP A 55 10.56 -3.98 -0.50
CA ASP A 55 10.47 -2.80 -1.37
C ASP A 55 9.06 -2.19 -1.35
N PHE A 56 8.02 -3.00 -1.15
CA PHE A 56 6.65 -2.52 -1.01
C PHE A 56 6.48 -1.69 0.28
N ALA A 57 7.02 -2.18 1.40
CA ALA A 57 6.98 -1.45 2.66
C ALA A 57 7.77 -0.13 2.57
N ASN A 58 8.94 -0.15 1.91
CA ASN A 58 9.71 1.07 1.63
C ASN A 58 8.90 2.08 0.81
N TRP A 59 8.31 1.65 -0.30
CA TRP A 59 7.50 2.54 -1.14
C TRP A 59 6.30 3.13 -0.39
N ILE A 60 5.61 2.33 0.44
CA ILE A 60 4.50 2.83 1.26
C ILE A 60 4.98 3.87 2.28
N TYR A 61 6.18 3.72 2.85
CA TYR A 61 6.75 4.71 3.76
C TYR A 61 7.18 5.99 3.04
N ASP A 62 8.04 5.85 2.02
CA ASP A 62 8.72 6.98 1.37
C ASP A 62 7.82 7.76 0.40
N VAL A 63 6.85 7.08 -0.21
CA VAL A 63 5.98 7.68 -1.26
C VAL A 63 4.58 7.94 -0.75
N ILE A 64 3.94 6.95 -0.12
CA ILE A 64 2.56 7.10 0.37
C ILE A 64 2.54 7.84 1.72
N GLY A 65 3.54 7.61 2.58
CA GLY A 65 3.63 8.20 3.91
C GLY A 65 2.81 7.46 4.98
N ASP A 66 2.21 6.31 4.67
CA ASP A 66 1.44 5.52 5.66
C ASP A 66 2.39 4.64 6.48
N ILE A 67 3.03 5.25 7.48
CA ILE A 67 3.99 4.61 8.37
C ILE A 67 3.38 3.36 9.04
N THR A 68 2.12 3.45 9.49
CA THR A 68 1.44 2.33 10.15
C THR A 68 1.31 1.12 9.22
N LEU A 69 0.97 1.35 7.94
CA LEU A 69 0.86 0.27 6.97
C LEU A 69 2.24 -0.29 6.62
N SER A 70 3.22 0.59 6.38
CA SER A 70 4.60 0.20 6.08
C SER A 70 5.16 -0.73 7.14
N ASP A 71 5.13 -0.31 8.41
CA ASP A 71 5.64 -1.09 9.54
C ASP A 71 4.94 -2.45 9.63
N SER A 72 3.62 -2.47 9.41
CA SER A 72 2.84 -3.72 9.46
C SER A 72 3.19 -4.71 8.36
N LEU A 73 3.81 -4.25 7.27
CA LEU A 73 4.20 -5.06 6.11
C LEU A 73 5.66 -5.49 6.13
N ARG A 74 6.53 -4.86 6.93
CA ARG A 74 7.99 -5.08 6.91
C ARG A 74 8.38 -6.55 6.86
N ASP A 75 7.78 -7.36 7.73
CA ASP A 75 8.12 -8.79 7.88
C ASP A 75 7.15 -9.74 7.15
N VAL A 76 6.31 -9.22 6.25
CA VAL A 76 5.29 -10.02 5.55
C VAL A 76 5.86 -10.54 4.23
N LEU A 77 6.10 -11.85 4.19
CA LEU A 77 6.72 -12.54 3.04
C LEU A 77 5.72 -13.34 2.19
N ASP A 78 4.42 -13.15 2.41
CA ASP A 78 3.35 -13.78 1.65
C ASP A 78 2.43 -12.72 1.02
N SER A 79 2.21 -12.84 -0.29
CA SER A 79 1.45 -11.85 -1.07
C SER A 79 0.00 -11.75 -0.63
N LYS A 80 -0.64 -12.86 -0.28
CA LYS A 80 -2.04 -12.88 0.17
C LYS A 80 -2.20 -12.25 1.55
N ALA A 81 -1.27 -12.52 2.46
CA ALA A 81 -1.22 -11.88 3.77
C ALA A 81 -1.00 -10.37 3.66
N ALA A 82 -0.10 -9.95 2.77
CA ALA A 82 0.12 -8.54 2.46
C ALA A 82 -1.16 -7.89 1.91
N ALA A 83 -1.84 -8.52 0.93
CA ALA A 83 -3.10 -8.03 0.38
C ALA A 83 -4.17 -7.81 1.47
N LYS A 84 -4.28 -8.74 2.43
CA LYS A 84 -5.21 -8.61 3.56
C LYS A 84 -4.90 -7.40 4.44
N LYS A 85 -3.62 -7.12 4.71
CA LYS A 85 -3.19 -5.95 5.48
C LYS A 85 -3.50 -4.64 4.75
N LEU A 86 -3.20 -4.56 3.44
CA LEU A 86 -3.59 -3.41 2.62
C LEU A 86 -5.11 -3.19 2.65
N ARG A 87 -5.89 -4.24 2.38
CA ARG A 87 -7.36 -4.17 2.37
C ARG A 87 -7.93 -3.64 3.68
N ALA A 88 -7.42 -4.15 4.80
CA ALA A 88 -7.85 -3.73 6.14
C ALA A 88 -7.54 -2.24 6.37
N ARG A 89 -6.34 -1.80 5.99
CA ARG A 89 -5.93 -0.40 6.14
C ARG A 89 -6.73 0.54 5.25
N ILE A 90 -6.89 0.22 3.97
CA ILE A 90 -7.70 1.00 3.02
C ILE A 90 -9.13 1.16 3.54
N THR A 91 -9.74 0.07 4.01
CA THR A 91 -11.10 0.09 4.57
C THR A 91 -11.19 0.97 5.82
N PHE A 92 -10.18 0.92 6.69
CA PHE A 92 -10.09 1.80 7.86
C PHE A 92 -10.01 3.27 7.47
N ILE A 93 -9.15 3.61 6.52
CA ILE A 93 -8.96 4.98 6.02
C ILE A 93 -10.26 5.51 5.39
N GLN A 94 -10.88 4.73 4.51
CA GLN A 94 -12.17 5.09 3.88
C GLN A 94 -13.27 5.35 4.93
N LYS A 95 -13.35 4.52 5.98
CA LYS A 95 -14.28 4.76 7.09
C LYS A 95 -13.97 6.05 7.85
N LYS A 96 -12.69 6.35 8.08
CA LYS A 96 -12.25 7.59 8.75
C LYS A 96 -12.62 8.82 7.93
N ILE A 97 -12.31 8.83 6.64
CA ILE A 97 -12.67 9.91 5.71
C ILE A 97 -14.19 10.12 5.73
N LYS A 98 -14.99 9.07 5.52
CA LYS A 98 -16.46 9.16 5.51
C LYS A 98 -17.04 9.71 6.82
N ASN A 99 -16.47 9.33 7.97
CA ASN A 99 -16.94 9.81 9.27
C ASN A 99 -16.56 11.27 9.53
N SER A 100 -15.42 11.72 9.01
CA SER A 100 -15.00 13.11 9.05
C SER A 100 -15.92 14.00 8.20
N SER A 101 -16.26 13.58 6.99
CA SER A 101 -17.15 14.34 6.08
C SER A 101 -18.60 14.47 6.56
N ARG A 102 -19.04 13.63 7.52
CA ARG A 102 -20.40 13.69 8.10
C ARG A 102 -20.53 14.59 9.32
N LYS A 103 -19.41 15.04 9.89
CA LYS A 103 -19.37 15.89 11.09
C LYS A 103 -19.27 17.39 10.74
N VAL A 104 -19.47 17.73 9.48
CA VAL A 104 -19.44 19.10 8.93
C VAL A 104 -20.86 19.53 8.58
#